data_AF-A0A5K0VMJ9-F1
#
_entry.id   AF-A0A5K0VMJ9-F1
#
_cell.length_a   1.000
_cell.length_b   1.000
_cell.length_c   1.000
_cell.angle_alpha   90.00
_cell.angle_beta   90.00
_cell.angle_gamma   90.00
#
_symmetry.space_group_name_H-M   'P 1'
#
loop_
_entity.id
_entity.type
_entity.pdbx_description
1 polymer ?
#
loop_
_entity_poly.entity_id
_entity_poly.type
_entity_poly.pdbx_seq_one_letter_code
_entity_poly.pdbx_strand_id
1 'polypeptide(L)' 'REYEEFKVRINGLVAKAQKVPDEGWVMQDGTPWPGNNTRDHPGMIQ' A
#
# COMPACT_ATOMS: atom_id res chain seq x y z
N ARG A 1 0.91 17.82 18.68
CA ARG A 1 0.29 16.50 18.98
C ARG A 1 -0.15 15.80 17.68
N GLU A 2 -0.97 16.44 16.86
CA GLU A 2 -1.47 15.86 15.58
C GLU A 2 -0.37 15.36 14.64
N TYR A 3 0.74 16.11 14.51
CA TYR A 3 1.88 15.68 13.70
C TYR A 3 2.48 14.35 14.15
N GLU A 4 2.63 14.15 15.46
CA GLU A 4 3.19 12.90 16.00
C GLU A 4 2.25 11.72 15.74
N GLU A 5 0.93 11.93 15.91
CA GLU A 5 -0.09 10.92 15.60
C GLU A 5 -0.10 10.58 14.10
N PHE A 6 0.04 11.59 13.23
CA PHE A 6 0.21 11.40 11.79
C PHE A 6 1.47 10.58 11.46
N LYS A 7 2.62 10.95 12.04
CA LYS A 7 3.90 10.27 11.83
C LYS A 7 3.84 8.81 12.26
N VAL A 8 3.24 8.51 13.41
CA VAL A 8 3.04 7.13 13.88
C VAL A 8 2.19 6.34 12.89
N ARG A 9 1.09 6.91 12.37
CA ARG A 9 0.23 6.24 11.38
C ARG A 9 0.98 5.94 10.08
N ILE A 10 1.74 6.90 9.56
CA ILE A 10 2.54 6.70 8.34
C ILE A 10 3.62 5.65 8.55
N ASN A 11 4.33 5.68 9.68
CA ASN A 11 5.35 4.67 10.00
C ASN A 11 4.75 3.26 10.08
N GLY A 12 3.53 3.12 10.59
CA GLY A 12 2.79 1.85 10.57
C GLY A 12 2.54 1.32 9.15
N LEU A 13 2.18 2.20 8.21
CA LEU A 13 2.00 1.83 6.80
C LEU A 13 3.32 1.42 6.15
N VAL A 14 4.40 2.16 6.40
CA VAL A 14 5.74 1.84 5.89
C VAL A 14 6.22 0.48 6.41
N ALA A 15 6.05 0.22 7.71
CA ALA A 15 6.44 -1.06 8.30
C ALA A 15 5.66 -2.23 7.70
N LYS A 16 4.34 -2.07 7.48
CA LYS A 16 3.51 -3.08 6.82
C LYS A 16 3.97 -3.35 5.39
N ALA A 17 4.38 -2.31 4.66
CA ALA A 17 4.83 -2.42 3.27
C ALA A 17 6.18 -3.14 3.08
N GLN A 18 6.98 -3.33 4.15
CA GLN A 18 8.27 -4.02 4.05
C GLN A 18 8.13 -5.51 3.67
N LYS A 19 6.98 -6.13 3.94
CA LYS A 19 6.70 -7.52 3.57
C LYS A 19 5.62 -7.56 2.50
N VAL A 20 6.03 -7.85 1.28
CA VAL A 20 5.10 -8.08 0.16
C VAL A 20 4.33 -9.39 0.41
N PRO A 21 3.00 -9.41 0.33
CA PRO A 21 2.22 -10.64 0.43
C PRO A 21 2.44 -11.55 -0.78
N ASP A 22 2.39 -12.87 -0.58
CA ASP A 22 2.59 -13.86 -1.65
C ASP A 22 1.49 -13.78 -2.73
N GLU A 23 0.25 -13.44 -2.32
CA GLU A 23 -0.90 -13.22 -3.22
C GLU A 23 -0.94 -11.81 -3.82
N GLY A 24 0.07 -10.97 -3.52
CA GLY A 24 0.12 -9.57 -3.89
C GLY A 24 -0.67 -8.65 -2.96
N TRP A 25 -0.59 -7.35 -3.22
CA TRP A 25 -1.33 -6.35 -2.45
C TRP A 25 -2.78 -6.28 -2.87
N VAL A 26 -3.63 -5.97 -1.90
CA VAL A 26 -5.07 -5.82 -2.03
C VAL A 26 -5.47 -4.46 -1.47
N MET A 27 -6.39 -3.79 -2.15
CA MET A 27 -6.98 -2.53 -1.70
C MET A 27 -7.90 -2.74 -0.49
N GLN A 28 -8.33 -1.65 0.14
CA GLN A 28 -9.25 -1.72 1.30
C GLN A 28 -10.62 -2.30 0.94
N ASP A 29 -11.05 -2.20 -0.32
CA ASP A 29 -12.31 -2.75 -0.83
C ASP A 29 -12.22 -4.24 -1.21
N GLY A 30 -11.05 -4.87 -1.01
CA GLY A 30 -10.81 -6.27 -1.33
C GLY A 30 -10.39 -6.53 -2.78
N THR A 31 -10.27 -5.50 -3.62
CA THR A 31 -9.79 -5.66 -5.00
C THR A 31 -8.26 -5.79 -5.06
N PRO A 32 -7.69 -6.62 -5.94
CA PRO A 32 -6.24 -6.68 -6.12
C PRO A 32 -5.68 -5.33 -6.58
N TRP A 33 -4.53 -4.91 -6.03
CA TRP A 33 -3.86 -3.70 -6.47
C TRP A 33 -3.38 -3.86 -7.94
N PRO A 34 -3.77 -2.99 -8.88
CA PRO A 34 -3.35 -3.11 -10.27
C PRO A 34 -1.82 -3.03 -10.45
N GLY A 35 -1.10 -2.39 -9.52
CA GLY A 35 0.35 -2.23 -9.53
C GLY A 35 1.16 -3.43 -9.02
N ASN A 36 0.56 -4.61 -8.79
CA ASN A 36 1.27 -5.79 -8.28
C ASN A 36 2.41 -6.28 -9.21
N ASN A 37 2.31 -6.05 -10.52
CA ASN A 37 3.38 -6.33 -11.47
C ASN A 37 3.98 -5.02 -12.02
N THR A 38 5.17 -4.67 -11.57
CA THR A 38 5.86 -3.43 -11.96
C THR A 38 6.23 -3.35 -13.43
N ARG A 39 6.21 -4.47 -14.18
CA ARG A 39 6.51 -4.53 -15.62
C ARG A 39 5.27 -4.50 -16.50
N ASP A 40 4.10 -4.78 -15.93
CA ASP A 40 2.85 -4.94 -16.67
C ASP A 40 1.68 -4.58 -15.75
N HIS A 41 1.41 -3.28 -15.67
CA HIS A 41 0.27 -2.73 -14.96
C HIS A 41 -0.38 -1.61 -15.76
N PRO A 42 -1.71 -1.43 -15.67
CA PRO A 42 -2.36 -0.28 -16.29
C PRO A 42 -1.91 1.02 -15.63
N GLY A 43 -2.01 2.13 -16.37
CA GLY A 43 -1.93 3.45 -15.77
C GLY A 43 -3.07 3.66 -14.77
N MET A 44 -2.76 4.20 -13.59
CA MET A 44 -3.74 4.51 -12.55
C MET A 44 -3.79 6.04 -12.35
N ILE A 45 -4.99 6.58 -12.28
CA ILE A 45 -5.27 7.96 -11.84
C ILE A 45 -6.21 7.85 -10.64
N GLN A 46 -5.91 8.59 -9.57
CA GLN A 46 -6.69 8.60 -8.33
C GLN A 46 -7.43 9.93 -8.15
#